data_AF-A0A6N4V436-F1
#
_entry.id   AF-A0A6N4V436-F1
#
_cell.length_a   1.000
_cell.length_b   1.000
_cell.length_c   1.000
_cell.angle_alpha   90.00
_cell.angle_beta   90.00
_cell.angle_gamma   90.00
#
_symmetry.space_group_name_H-M   'P 1'
#
loop_
_entity.id
_entity.type
_entity.pdbx_description
1 polymer ?
#
loop_
_entity_poly.entity_id
_entity_poly.type
_entity_poly.pdbx_seq_one_letter_code
_entity_poly.pdbx_strand_id
1 'polypeptide(L)'
;MSEIIPVPTEVTQAVEEYVFSEHFARDNKEDRSPLDESGIWELHRVAARIYAMGFEGGTRVQAQRSRAELQRARAAGLQAG
;
A
#
# COMPACT_ATOMS: atom_id res chain seq x y z
N MET A 1 -9.17 4.84 -24.23
CA MET A 1 -7.92 4.19 -23.79
C MET A 1 -7.86 4.36 -22.29
N SER A 2 -7.77 3.29 -21.51
CA SER A 2 -7.69 3.39 -20.05
C SER A 2 -6.40 4.11 -19.68
N GLU A 3 -6.49 5.11 -18.81
CA GLU A 3 -5.33 5.76 -18.23
C GLU A 3 -4.54 4.71 -17.43
N ILE A 4 -3.26 4.54 -17.76
CA ILE A 4 -2.38 3.62 -17.03
C ILE A 4 -1.93 4.36 -15.78
N ILE A 5 -2.62 4.10 -14.67
CA ILE A 5 -2.21 4.60 -13.35
C ILE A 5 -1.08 3.67 -12.87
N PRO A 6 0.14 4.18 -12.64
CA PRO A 6 1.21 3.36 -12.09
C PRO A 6 0.83 2.89 -10.68
N VAL A 7 0.75 1.56 -10.51
CA VAL A 7 0.45 0.93 -9.22
C VAL A 7 1.75 0.47 -8.57
N PRO A 8 2.01 0.80 -7.28
CA PRO A 8 3.19 0.30 -6.57
C PRO A 8 3.23 -1.24 -6.54
N THR A 9 4.41 -1.82 -6.70
CA THR A 9 4.61 -3.28 -6.75
C THR A 9 4.02 -3.99 -5.54
N GLU A 10 4.14 -3.40 -4.36
CA GLU A 10 3.65 -3.95 -3.10
C GLU A 10 2.12 -4.04 -3.07
N VAL A 11 1.44 -3.09 -3.73
CA VAL A 11 -0.02 -3.11 -3.88
C VAL A 11 -0.42 -4.25 -4.82
N THR A 12 0.27 -4.38 -5.96
CA THR A 12 0.03 -5.49 -6.91
C THR A 12 0.23 -6.83 -6.23
N GLN A 13 1.33 -7.00 -5.48
CA GLN A 13 1.62 -8.24 -4.74
C GLN A 13 0.51 -8.58 -3.73
N ALA A 14 0.05 -7.60 -2.95
CA ALA A 14 -1.02 -7.83 -1.97
C ALA A 14 -2.34 -8.29 -2.63
N VAL A 15 -2.65 -7.80 -3.83
CA VAL A 15 -3.83 -8.22 -4.60
C VAL A 15 -3.63 -9.63 -5.18
N GLU A 16 -2.47 -9.91 -5.77
CA GLU A 16 -2.16 -11.23 -6.33
C GLU A 16 -2.15 -12.32 -5.25
N GLU A 17 -1.63 -12.03 -4.05
CA GLU A 17 -1.69 -12.94 -2.89
C GLU A 17 -3.14 -13.30 -2.51
N TYR A 18 -4.03 -12.31 -2.51
CA TYR A 18 -5.46 -12.53 -2.25
C TYR A 18 -6.12 -13.38 -3.32
N VAL A 19 -5.93 -13.03 -4.60
CA VAL A 19 -6.47 -13.79 -5.74
C VAL A 19 -6.01 -15.23 -5.69
N PHE A 20 -4.72 -15.46 -5.42
CA PHE A 20 -4.17 -16.80 -5.25
C PHE A 20 -4.84 -17.57 -4.11
N SER A 21 -5.07 -16.93 -2.95
CA SER A 21 -5.75 -17.57 -1.81
C SER A 21 -7.20 -17.96 -2.11
N GLU A 22 -7.97 -17.10 -2.80
CA GLU A 22 -9.35 -17.39 -3.20
C GLU A 22 -9.42 -18.58 -4.16
N HIS A 23 -8.52 -18.63 -5.15
CA HIS A 23 -8.41 -19.76 -6.06
C HIS A 23 -7.99 -21.04 -5.33
N PHE A 24 -7.01 -20.96 -4.44
CA PHE A 24 -6.54 -22.10 -3.67
C PHE A 24 -7.64 -22.67 -2.76
N ALA A 25 -8.39 -21.83 -2.05
CA ALA A 25 -9.48 -22.27 -1.18
C ALA A 25 -10.57 -23.00 -1.98
N ARG A 26 -10.98 -22.44 -3.12
CA ARG A 26 -11.96 -23.05 -4.04
C ARG A 26 -11.48 -24.40 -4.57
N ASP A 27 -10.23 -24.46 -5.05
CA ASP A 27 -9.69 -25.66 -5.69
C ASP A 27 -9.47 -26.80 -4.66
N ASN A 28 -9.25 -26.46 -3.38
CA ASN A 28 -9.14 -27.43 -2.29
C ASN A 28 -10.48 -27.86 -1.68
N LYS A 29 -11.62 -27.50 -2.28
CA LYS A 29 -12.96 -27.90 -1.82
C LYS A 29 -13.23 -27.59 -0.34
N GLU A 30 -12.60 -26.56 0.22
CA GLU A 30 -13.35 -25.79 1.22
C GLU A 30 -14.61 -25.37 0.47
N ASP A 31 -15.80 -25.59 1.03
CA ASP A 31 -17.10 -25.32 0.39
C ASP A 31 -17.34 -23.81 0.28
N ARG A 32 -16.34 -23.12 -0.27
CA ARG A 32 -16.15 -21.68 -0.38
C ARG A 32 -16.27 -21.31 -1.83
N SER A 33 -17.10 -20.32 -2.07
CA SER A 33 -17.21 -19.68 -3.38
C SER A 33 -16.39 -18.39 -3.35
N PRO A 34 -15.76 -18.00 -4.47
CA PRO A 34 -15.09 -16.70 -4.53
C PRO A 34 -16.04 -15.58 -4.09
N LEU A 35 -15.56 -14.68 -3.24
CA LEU A 35 -16.37 -13.60 -2.65
C LEU A 35 -17.56 -14.07 -1.81
N ASP A 36 -17.47 -15.23 -1.16
CA ASP A 36 -18.34 -15.55 -0.03
C ASP A 36 -18.06 -14.64 1.19
N GLU A 37 -18.78 -14.82 2.30
CA GLU A 37 -18.62 -13.98 3.49
C GLU A 37 -17.17 -13.95 3.99
N SER A 38 -16.44 -15.08 3.91
CA SER A 38 -15.04 -15.15 4.30
C SER A 38 -14.13 -14.43 3.28
N GLY A 39 -14.39 -14.61 1.98
CA GLY A 39 -13.66 -13.96 0.90
C GLY A 39 -13.84 -12.44 0.90
N ILE A 40 -15.03 -11.94 1.25
CA ILE A 40 -15.32 -10.50 1.43
C ILE A 40 -14.57 -9.94 2.64
N TRP A 41 -14.51 -10.69 3.73
CA TRP A 41 -13.76 -10.26 4.91
C TRP A 41 -12.25 -10.16 4.62
N GLU A 42 -11.68 -11.15 3.95
CA GLU A 42 -10.28 -11.10 3.52
C GLU A 42 -10.02 -9.95 2.54
N LEU A 43 -10.95 -9.67 1.61
CA LEU A 43 -10.86 -8.51 0.73
C LEU A 43 -10.78 -7.19 1.52
N HIS A 44 -11.58 -7.04 2.58
CA HIS A 44 -11.49 -5.87 3.46
C HIS A 44 -10.13 -5.75 4.14
N ARG A 45 -9.51 -6.88 4.54
CA ARG A 45 -8.15 -6.86 5.11
C ARG A 45 -7.10 -6.46 4.10
N VAL A 46 -7.20 -6.94 2.87
CA VAL A 46 -6.30 -6.54 1.78
C VAL A 46 -6.43 -5.03 1.51
N ALA A 47 -7.65 -4.52 1.43
CA ALA A 47 -7.90 -3.08 1.28
C ALA A 47 -7.31 -2.25 2.43
N ALA A 48 -7.49 -2.70 3.69
CA ALA A 48 -6.90 -2.05 4.86
C ALA A 48 -5.37 -2.06 4.83
N ARG A 49 -4.75 -3.19 4.42
CA ARG A 49 -3.30 -3.31 4.25
C ARG A 49 -2.78 -2.33 3.18
N ILE A 50 -3.45 -2.25 2.03
CA ILE A 50 -3.07 -1.32 0.95
C ILE A 50 -3.15 0.13 1.42
N TYR A 51 -4.23 0.49 2.13
CA TYR A 51 -4.36 1.83 2.71
C TYR A 51 -3.22 2.14 3.68
N ALA A 52 -2.89 1.21 4.59
CA ALA A 52 -1.81 1.37 5.54
C ALA A 52 -0.45 1.56 4.85
N MET A 53 -0.15 0.78 3.80
CA MET A 53 1.07 0.95 3.00
C MET A 53 1.18 2.36 2.40
N GLY A 54 0.09 2.87 1.84
CA GLY A 54 0.03 4.24 1.30
C GLY A 54 0.24 5.30 2.38
N PHE A 55 -0.43 5.15 3.52
CA PHE A 55 -0.31 6.07 4.65
C PHE A 55 1.12 6.12 5.22
N GLU A 56 1.75 4.97 5.42
CA GLU A 56 3.13 4.90 5.89
C GLU A 56 4.11 5.51 4.87
N GLY A 57 3.93 5.20 3.58
CA GLY A 57 4.73 5.77 2.50
C GLY A 57 4.66 7.30 2.48
N GLY A 58 3.45 7.85 2.55
CA GLY A 58 3.22 9.29 2.62
C GLY A 58 3.85 9.93 3.85
N THR A 59 3.74 9.27 5.01
CA THR A 59 4.34 9.74 6.27
C THR A 59 5.86 9.82 6.17
N ARG A 60 6.51 8.81 5.58
CA ARG A 60 7.97 8.79 5.39
C ARG A 60 8.43 9.91 4.44
N VAL A 61 7.72 10.11 3.32
CA VAL A 61 8.03 11.19 2.37
C VAL A 61 7.89 12.56 3.03
N GLN A 62 6.84 12.77 3.81
CA GLN A 62 6.64 14.03 4.53
C GLN A 62 7.76 14.28 5.55
N ALA A 63 8.16 13.26 6.31
CA ALA A 63 9.25 13.37 7.27
C ALA A 63 10.60 13.72 6.57
N GLN A 64 10.86 13.13 5.40
CA GLN A 64 12.05 13.48 4.61
C GLN A 64 12.02 14.95 4.15
N ARG A 65 10.87 15.43 3.66
CA ARG A 65 10.70 16.83 3.25
C ARG A 65 10.97 17.80 4.39
N SER A 66 10.36 17.58 5.55
CA SER A 66 10.57 18.41 6.74
C SER A 66 12.03 18.44 7.20
N ARG A 67 12.74 17.30 7.13
CA ARG A 67 14.17 17.25 7.45
C ARG A 67 15.01 18.04 6.45
N ALA A 68 14.71 17.92 5.16
CA ALA A 68 15.41 18.67 4.11
C ALA A 68 15.18 20.19 4.22
N GLU A 69 13.96 20.61 4.60
CA GLU A 69 13.65 22.02 4.88
C GLU A 69 14.44 22.54 6.08
N LEU A 70 14.46 21.80 7.19
CA LEU A 70 15.23 22.17 8.38
C LEU A 70 16.73 22.27 8.08
N GLN A 71 17.28 21.34 7.31
CA GLN A 71 18.69 21.37 6.90
C GLN A 71 19.00 22.62 6.05
N ARG A 72 18.13 22.95 5.09
CA ARG A 72 18.28 24.17 4.27
C ARG A 72 18.23 25.43 5.11
N ALA A 73 17.30 25.53 6.07
CA ALA A 73 17.22 26.67 6.98
C ALA A 73 18.49 26.85 7.83
N ARG A 74 19.03 25.74 8.35
CA ARG A 74 20.29 25.75 9.12
C ARG A 74 21.48 26.18 8.26
N ALA A 75 21.59 25.65 7.04
CA ALA A 75 22.66 26.00 6.12
C ALA A 75 22.63 27.49 5.74
N ALA A 76 21.44 28.05 5.50
CA ALA A 76 21.26 29.47 5.22
C ALA A 76 21.64 30.36 6.42
N GLY A 77 21.28 29.95 7.64
CA GLY A 77 21.67 30.68 8.86
C GLY A 77 23.18 30.66 9.14
N LEU A 78 23.86 29.58 8.77
CA LEU A 78 25.33 29.44 8.91
C LEU A 78 26.12 30.26 7.87
N GLN A 79 25.52 30.63 6.73
CA GLN A 79 26.18 31.46 5.71
C GLN A 79 25.99 32.97 5.93
N ALA A 80 25.12 33.36 6.86
CA ALA A 80 24.77 34.76 7.13
C ALA A 80 25.45 35.36 8.38
N GLY A 81 26.29 34.60 9.08
CA GLY A 81 27.08 35.04 10.24
C GLY A 81 28.56 34.83 10.01
#